data_AF-A0A849K382-F1
#
_entry.id   AF-A0A849K382-F1
#
_cell.length_a   1.000
_cell.length_b   1.000
_cell.length_c   1.000
_cell.angle_alpha   90.00
_cell.angle_beta   90.00
_cell.angle_gamma   90.00
#
_symmetry.space_group_name_H-M   'P 1'
#
loop_
_entity.id
_entity.type
_entity.pdbx_description
1 polymer ?
#
loop_
_entity_poly.entity_id
_entity_poly.type
_entity_poly.pdbx_seq_one_letter_code
_entity_poly.pdbx_strand_id
1 'polypeptide(L)'
;MKIACALLFLFVVATPLHAQDADPLKSPACGAALSALQAVRNSGSEGVAALRGAAASACLGSAVVPTRPGRVLQAPVVVPPPQVDVPLQSAPLPPPVLPPPPVAIQRAPMPATCDPGGCWTSDGTHLRHVPPSLAGPGGLCTQQGGLVVCP
;
A
#
# COMPACT_ATOMS: atom_id res chain seq x y z
N MET A 1 -53.24 3.65 56.41
CA MET A 1 -53.53 3.84 54.97
C MET A 1 -52.61 4.94 54.43
N LYS A 2 -51.81 4.64 53.40
CA LYS A 2 -50.93 5.51 52.56
C LYS A 2 -49.49 5.00 52.45
N ILE A 3 -49.32 3.80 51.89
CA ILE A 3 -48.07 3.30 51.29
C ILE A 3 -48.45 2.84 49.89
N ALA A 4 -48.57 3.76 48.94
CA ALA A 4 -48.91 3.44 47.55
C ALA A 4 -48.63 4.66 46.65
N CYS A 5 -47.38 5.09 46.52
CA CYS A 5 -47.01 6.07 45.48
C CYS A 5 -45.49 6.16 45.24
N ALA A 6 -44.78 5.03 45.18
CA ALA A 6 -43.31 5.06 45.05
C ALA A 6 -42.70 4.05 44.07
N LEU A 7 -43.49 3.42 43.20
CA LEU A 7 -42.99 2.33 42.34
C LEU A 7 -43.43 2.42 40.86
N LEU A 8 -43.79 3.61 40.37
CA LEU A 8 -44.32 3.73 39.00
C LEU A 8 -43.62 4.80 38.15
N PHE A 9 -42.32 4.99 38.33
CA PHE A 9 -41.49 5.87 37.47
C PHE A 9 -40.09 5.30 37.16
N LEU A 10 -39.94 3.97 37.14
CA LEU A 10 -38.66 3.31 36.83
C LEU A 10 -38.76 2.34 35.64
N PHE A 11 -39.56 2.71 34.64
CA PHE A 11 -39.57 2.10 33.31
C PHE A 11 -39.68 3.20 32.25
N VAL A 12 -38.80 4.21 32.33
CA VAL A 12 -38.47 5.01 31.13
C VAL A 12 -37.57 4.14 30.29
N VAL A 13 -38.24 3.33 29.49
CA VAL A 13 -37.85 2.77 28.20
C VAL A 13 -36.54 3.40 27.68
N ALA A 14 -35.42 2.76 28.02
CA ALA A 14 -34.17 2.94 27.31
C ALA A 14 -34.31 2.20 25.96
N THR A 15 -35.11 2.74 25.05
CA THR A 15 -35.00 2.41 23.63
C THR A 15 -33.83 3.21 23.08
N PRO A 16 -32.67 2.59 22.81
CA PRO A 16 -31.69 3.28 22.00
C PRO A 16 -32.30 3.48 20.62
N LEU A 17 -32.64 4.73 20.29
CA LEU A 17 -32.67 5.21 18.91
C LEU A 17 -31.23 5.18 18.37
N HIS A 18 -30.69 3.99 18.14
CA HIS A 18 -29.46 3.81 17.38
C HIS A 18 -29.81 3.70 15.89
N ALA A 19 -30.30 4.81 15.35
CA ALA A 19 -30.15 5.13 13.93
C ALA A 19 -28.99 6.14 13.81
N GLN A 20 -27.84 5.77 14.36
CA GLN A 20 -26.57 6.25 13.84
C GLN A 20 -26.07 5.13 12.97
N ASP A 21 -25.72 5.42 11.71
CA ASP A 21 -24.90 4.55 10.88
C ASP A 21 -23.67 4.16 11.70
N ALA A 22 -23.78 3.03 12.41
CA ALA A 22 -22.71 2.51 13.23
C ALA A 22 -21.65 2.10 12.23
N ASP A 23 -20.61 2.94 12.13
CA ASP A 23 -19.46 2.72 11.26
C ASP A 23 -19.10 1.23 11.33
N PRO A 24 -19.30 0.46 10.24
CA PRO A 24 -19.18 -1.00 10.28
C PRO A 24 -17.77 -1.42 10.69
N LEU A 25 -16.79 -0.54 10.49
CA LEU A 25 -15.40 -0.70 10.94
C LEU A 25 -15.25 -0.66 12.46
N LYS A 26 -16.16 -0.02 13.18
CA LYS A 26 -16.20 0.06 14.65
C LYS A 26 -17.09 -1.01 15.28
N SER A 27 -17.65 -1.92 14.48
CA SER A 27 -18.46 -3.01 15.01
C SER A 27 -17.63 -3.95 15.92
N PRO A 28 -18.22 -4.51 16.99
CA PRO A 28 -17.53 -5.45 17.86
C PRO A 28 -17.07 -6.71 17.11
N ALA A 29 -17.78 -7.09 16.04
CA ALA A 29 -17.41 -8.20 15.16
C ALA A 29 -16.10 -7.93 14.40
N CYS A 30 -15.92 -6.72 13.85
CA CYS A 30 -14.67 -6.33 13.20
C CYS A 30 -13.48 -6.34 14.18
N GLY A 31 -13.68 -5.81 15.38
CA GLY A 31 -12.65 -5.82 16.44
C GLY A 31 -12.19 -7.22 16.83
N ALA A 32 -13.14 -8.16 17.00
CA ALA A 32 -12.82 -9.56 17.32
C ALA A 32 -12.10 -10.28 16.17
N ALA A 33 -12.45 -10.00 14.92
CA ALA A 33 -11.77 -10.61 13.78
C ALA A 33 -10.33 -10.09 13.60
N LEU A 34 -10.10 -8.80 13.86
CA LEU A 34 -8.76 -8.21 13.81
C LEU A 34 -7.85 -8.74 14.93
N SER A 35 -8.36 -8.90 16.16
CA SER A 35 -7.57 -9.43 17.27
C SER A 35 -7.14 -10.88 17.01
N ALA A 36 -8.02 -11.72 16.46
CA ALA A 36 -7.69 -13.08 16.04
C ALA A 36 -6.61 -13.10 14.93
N LEU A 37 -6.72 -12.22 13.93
CA LEU A 37 -5.70 -12.08 12.88
C LEU A 37 -4.34 -11.64 13.44
N GLN A 38 -4.33 -10.71 14.40
CA GLN A 38 -3.10 -10.24 15.05
C GLN A 38 -2.43 -11.36 15.87
N ALA A 39 -3.19 -12.12 16.64
CA ALA A 39 -2.66 -13.26 17.39
C ALA A 39 -1.96 -14.28 16.48
N VAL A 40 -2.56 -14.59 15.33
CA VAL A 40 -2.01 -15.53 14.34
C VAL A 40 -0.76 -14.96 13.67
N ARG A 41 -0.76 -13.67 13.28
CA ARG A 41 0.46 -13.02 12.75
C ARG A 41 1.62 -13.06 13.73
N ASN A 42 1.35 -12.82 15.02
CA ASN A 42 2.38 -12.85 16.05
C ASN A 42 2.91 -14.26 16.30
N SER A 43 2.09 -15.29 16.08
CA SER A 43 2.51 -16.70 16.17
C SER A 43 3.28 -17.22 14.95
N GLY A 44 3.34 -16.46 13.84
CA GLY A 44 4.01 -16.88 12.60
C GLY A 44 3.38 -18.09 11.91
N SER A 45 2.12 -18.40 12.19
CA SER A 45 1.46 -19.62 11.70
C SER A 45 1.02 -19.53 10.23
N GLU A 46 1.00 -20.69 9.57
CA GLU A 46 0.34 -20.84 8.27
C GLU A 46 -1.18 -20.68 8.44
N GLY A 47 -1.83 -19.90 7.58
CA GLY A 47 -3.27 -19.60 7.69
C GLY A 47 -3.63 -18.12 7.80
N VAL A 48 -2.64 -17.22 7.89
CA VAL A 48 -2.85 -15.75 7.90
C VAL A 48 -3.70 -15.28 6.70
N ALA A 49 -3.57 -15.92 5.54
CA ALA A 49 -4.34 -15.57 4.33
C ALA A 49 -5.85 -15.81 4.51
N ALA A 50 -6.25 -16.96 5.08
CA ALA A 50 -7.65 -17.28 5.34
C ALA A 50 -8.26 -16.32 6.37
N LEU A 51 -7.52 -16.02 7.44
CA LEU A 51 -7.95 -15.07 8.48
C LEU A 51 -8.03 -13.62 7.99
N ARG A 52 -7.19 -13.21 7.03
CA ARG A 52 -7.34 -11.89 6.38
C ARG A 52 -8.66 -11.79 5.63
N GLY A 53 -9.06 -12.84 4.91
CA GLY A 53 -10.35 -12.89 4.23
C GLY A 53 -11.52 -12.79 5.21
N ALA A 54 -11.48 -13.57 6.30
CA ALA A 54 -12.49 -13.52 7.35
C ALA A 54 -12.59 -12.14 8.00
N ALA A 55 -11.47 -11.51 8.39
CA ALA A 55 -11.46 -10.18 8.96
C ALA A 55 -11.96 -9.11 7.99
N ALA A 56 -11.57 -9.17 6.72
CA ALA A 56 -12.07 -8.26 5.69
C ALA A 56 -13.60 -8.38 5.52
N SER A 57 -14.13 -9.61 5.48
CA SER A 57 -15.58 -9.82 5.37
C SER A 57 -16.36 -9.30 6.59
N ALA A 58 -15.80 -9.45 7.80
CA ALA A 58 -16.41 -8.99 9.04
C ALA A 58 -16.39 -7.45 9.16
N CYS A 59 -15.35 -6.78 8.67
CA CYS A 59 -15.18 -5.33 8.77
C CYS A 59 -15.83 -4.56 7.60
N LEU A 60 -15.77 -5.09 6.39
CA LEU A 60 -16.20 -4.39 5.16
C LEU A 60 -17.59 -4.84 4.67
N GLY A 61 -18.19 -5.84 5.30
CA GLY A 61 -19.54 -6.34 4.96
C GLY A 61 -19.64 -7.05 3.61
N SER A 62 -18.56 -7.12 2.83
CA SER A 62 -18.50 -7.83 1.55
C SER A 62 -17.81 -9.19 1.73
N ALA A 63 -18.61 -10.22 2.00
CA ALA A 63 -18.15 -11.61 1.99
C ALA A 63 -17.82 -12.13 0.57
N VAL A 64 -18.11 -11.33 -0.46
CA VAL A 64 -17.79 -11.67 -1.85
C VAL A 64 -16.34 -11.30 -2.09
N VAL A 65 -15.43 -12.25 -1.82
CA VAL A 65 -14.10 -12.22 -2.42
C VAL A 65 -14.34 -12.11 -3.93
N PRO A 66 -13.88 -11.04 -4.62
CA PRO A 66 -13.99 -10.98 -6.06
C PRO A 66 -13.23 -12.19 -6.60
N THR A 67 -13.99 -13.20 -7.02
CA THR A 67 -13.44 -14.35 -7.72
C THR A 67 -12.97 -13.78 -9.04
N ARG A 68 -11.68 -13.47 -9.11
CA ARG A 68 -11.06 -13.06 -10.36
C ARG A 68 -11.45 -14.15 -11.36
N PRO A 69 -12.13 -13.82 -12.48
CA PRO A 69 -12.43 -14.83 -13.48
C PRO A 69 -11.10 -15.49 -13.81
N GLY A 70 -11.03 -16.81 -13.57
CA GLY A 70 -9.83 -17.59 -13.81
C GLY A 70 -9.38 -17.27 -15.23
N ARG A 71 -8.14 -16.83 -15.41
CA ARG A 71 -7.60 -16.62 -16.76
C ARG A 71 -7.82 -17.93 -17.49
N VAL A 72 -8.61 -17.88 -18.56
CA VAL A 72 -8.73 -19.00 -19.48
C VAL A 72 -7.30 -19.35 -19.89
N LEU A 73 -6.90 -20.60 -19.68
CA LEU A 73 -5.59 -21.09 -20.08
C LEU A 73 -5.53 -20.99 -21.61
N GLN A 74 -5.01 -19.87 -22.11
CA GLN A 74 -4.76 -19.68 -23.52
C GLN A 74 -3.56 -20.56 -23.87
N ALA A 75 -3.73 -21.47 -24.82
CA ALA A 75 -2.65 -22.32 -25.29
C ALA A 75 -1.48 -21.44 -25.75
N PRO A 76 -0.21 -21.80 -25.41
CA PRO A 76 0.95 -21.04 -25.84
C PRO A 76 0.95 -20.86 -27.36
N VAL A 77 1.09 -19.62 -27.82
CA VAL A 77 1.24 -19.33 -29.25
C VAL A 77 2.63 -19.81 -29.67
N VAL A 78 2.68 -20.87 -30.46
CA VAL A 78 3.93 -21.36 -31.06
C VAL A 78 4.28 -20.42 -32.21
N VAL A 79 5.24 -19.54 -31.99
CA VAL A 79 5.79 -18.67 -33.04
C VAL A 79 6.94 -19.41 -33.73
N PRO A 80 6.88 -19.64 -35.06
CA PRO A 80 7.99 -20.23 -35.80
C PRO A 80 9.25 -19.37 -35.68
N PRO A 81 10.45 -19.98 -35.60
CA PRO A 81 11.70 -19.21 -35.61
C PRO A 81 11.83 -18.43 -36.92
N PRO A 82 12.30 -17.17 -36.88
CA PRO A 82 12.49 -16.39 -38.08
C PRO A 82 13.51 -17.06 -39.01
N GLN A 83 13.12 -17.25 -40.27
CA GLN A 83 14.03 -17.68 -41.33
C GLN A 83 14.89 -16.47 -41.70
N VAL A 84 16.18 -16.51 -41.33
CA VAL A 84 17.16 -15.51 -41.77
C VAL A 84 17.83 -16.06 -43.01
N ASP A 85 17.42 -15.60 -44.19
CA ASP A 85 18.19 -15.80 -45.41
C ASP A 85 19.50 -15.01 -45.27
N VAL A 86 20.62 -15.71 -45.13
CA VAL A 86 21.96 -15.12 -45.05
C VAL A 86 22.49 -14.94 -46.48
N PRO A 87 22.68 -13.70 -46.97
CA PRO A 87 23.35 -13.48 -48.25
C PRO A 87 24.80 -13.96 -48.16
N LEU A 88 25.23 -14.80 -49.12
CA LEU A 88 26.60 -15.32 -49.28
C LEU A 88 27.61 -14.25 -49.76
N GLN A 89 27.51 -13.03 -49.25
CA GLN A 89 28.50 -11.98 -49.45
C GLN A 89 28.92 -11.44 -48.10
N SER A 90 30.06 -11.95 -47.62
CA SER A 90 30.78 -11.39 -46.49
C SER A 90 31.28 -9.99 -46.89
N ALA A 91 30.51 -8.97 -46.53
CA ALA A 91 30.97 -7.59 -46.56
C ALA A 91 32.18 -7.45 -45.60
N PRO A 92 33.17 -6.60 -45.92
CA PRO A 92 34.27 -6.31 -45.01
C PRO A 92 33.71 -5.87 -43.65
N LEU A 93 34.16 -6.53 -42.58
CA LEU A 93 33.78 -6.18 -41.22
C LEU A 93 34.16 -4.70 -40.96
N PRO A 94 33.22 -3.85 -40.54
CA PRO A 94 33.56 -2.49 -40.12
C PRO A 94 34.51 -2.55 -38.92
N PRO A 95 35.45 -1.59 -38.78
CA PRO A 95 36.35 -1.55 -37.66
C PRO A 95 35.57 -1.47 -36.34
N PRO A 96 36.11 -2.07 -35.25
CA PRO A 96 35.46 -2.03 -33.94
C PRO A 96 35.25 -0.58 -33.51
N VAL A 97 33.99 -0.21 -33.29
CA VAL A 97 33.63 1.10 -32.75
C VAL A 97 33.93 1.07 -31.25
N LEU A 98 34.78 1.99 -30.78
CA LEU A 98 35.04 2.19 -29.36
C LEU A 98 33.71 2.51 -28.66
N PRO A 99 33.41 1.88 -27.50
CA PRO A 99 32.23 2.22 -26.74
C PRO A 99 32.28 3.71 -26.37
N PRO A 100 31.12 4.41 -26.39
CA PRO A 100 31.07 5.80 -25.97
C PRO A 100 31.58 5.92 -24.53
N PRO A 101 32.24 7.04 -24.17
CA PRO A 101 32.69 7.25 -22.80
C PRO A 101 31.50 7.16 -21.84
N PRO A 102 31.71 6.63 -20.63
CA PRO A 102 30.64 6.52 -19.64
C PRO A 102 30.02 7.88 -19.40
N VAL A 103 28.72 8.00 -19.65
CA VAL A 103 27.95 9.20 -19.35
C VAL A 103 27.90 9.34 -17.84
N ALA A 104 28.48 10.42 -17.31
CA ALA A 104 28.32 10.78 -15.92
C ALA A 104 26.84 11.13 -15.68
N ILE A 105 26.09 10.20 -15.09
CA ILE A 105 24.72 10.44 -14.69
C ILE A 105 24.78 11.47 -13.55
N GLN A 106 24.42 12.72 -13.82
CA GLN A 106 24.18 13.70 -12.77
C GLN A 106 23.03 13.17 -11.91
N ARG A 107 23.35 12.74 -10.69
CA ARG A 107 22.37 12.36 -9.69
C ARG A 107 21.81 13.66 -9.10
N ALA A 108 20.48 13.74 -8.99
CA ALA A 108 19.86 14.87 -8.33
C ALA A 108 20.37 14.98 -6.89
N PRO A 109 20.61 16.20 -6.36
CA PRO A 109 21.06 16.40 -5.00
C PRO A 109 20.08 15.75 -4.01
N MET A 110 20.58 14.90 -3.12
CA MET A 110 19.75 14.29 -2.08
C MET A 110 19.49 15.34 -0.97
N PRO A 111 18.24 15.50 -0.51
CA PRO A 111 17.96 16.27 0.70
C PRO A 111 18.64 15.59 1.89
N ALA A 112 19.51 16.31 2.60
CA ALA A 112 20.25 15.81 3.74
C ALA A 112 19.51 16.08 5.06
N THR A 113 18.91 17.27 5.20
CA THR A 113 18.26 17.71 6.43
C THR A 113 17.12 18.67 6.11
N CYS A 114 15.96 18.52 6.75
CA CYS A 114 14.84 19.46 6.59
C CYS A 114 14.50 20.12 7.94
N ASP A 115 14.21 21.42 7.88
CA ASP A 115 13.76 22.25 8.99
C ASP A 115 12.43 22.94 8.60
N PRO A 116 11.78 23.70 9.51
CA PRO A 116 10.54 24.40 9.19
C PRO A 116 10.67 25.48 8.10
N GLY A 117 11.89 25.93 7.79
CA GLY A 117 12.21 26.94 6.78
C GLY A 117 12.52 26.36 5.39
N GLY A 118 12.83 25.06 5.29
CA GLY A 118 13.07 24.37 4.03
C GLY A 118 13.91 23.09 4.18
N CYS A 119 14.34 22.53 3.05
CA CYS A 119 15.27 21.40 3.05
C CYS A 119 16.65 21.82 2.55
N TRP A 120 17.69 21.33 3.19
CA TRP A 120 19.07 21.46 2.74
C TRP A 120 19.46 20.24 1.91
N THR A 121 20.03 20.49 0.75
CA THR A 121 20.69 19.46 -0.07
C THR A 121 22.06 19.11 0.52
N SER A 122 22.59 17.93 0.18
CA SER A 122 23.98 17.54 0.50
C SER A 122 25.02 18.58 0.08
N ASP A 123 24.71 19.39 -0.92
CA ASP A 123 25.60 20.39 -1.50
C ASP A 123 25.47 21.75 -0.79
N GLY A 124 24.71 21.84 0.31
CA GLY A 124 24.50 23.06 1.08
C GLY A 124 23.51 24.05 0.45
N THR A 125 22.78 23.64 -0.59
CA THR A 125 21.73 24.49 -1.19
C THR A 125 20.43 24.36 -0.41
N HIS A 126 19.83 25.49 -0.04
CA HIS A 126 18.55 25.56 0.66
C HIS A 126 17.37 25.59 -0.33
N LEU A 127 16.54 24.54 -0.30
CA LEU A 127 15.31 24.40 -1.06
C LEU A 127 14.15 25.04 -0.29
N ARG A 128 13.65 26.17 -0.78
CA ARG A 128 12.45 26.85 -0.25
C ARG A 128 11.15 26.11 -0.54
N HIS A 129 11.14 25.24 -1.55
CA HIS A 129 9.99 24.45 -1.93
C HIS A 129 10.40 22.99 -2.05
N VAL A 130 9.76 22.15 -1.24
CA VAL A 130 9.99 20.71 -1.22
C VAL A 130 8.87 20.08 -2.06
N PRO A 131 9.18 19.42 -3.18
CA PRO A 131 8.16 18.74 -3.96
C PRO A 131 7.50 17.62 -3.11
N PRO A 132 6.22 17.33 -3.31
CA PRO A 132 5.48 16.32 -2.53
C PRO A 132 6.01 14.89 -2.72
N SER A 133 6.94 14.69 -3.65
CA SER A 133 7.62 13.41 -3.91
C SER A 133 9.13 13.59 -3.74
N LEU A 134 9.60 13.48 -2.50
CA LEU A 134 11.01 13.26 -2.23
C LEU A 134 11.28 11.75 -2.32
N ALA A 135 12.33 11.36 -3.05
CA ALA A 135 12.79 9.98 -3.10
C ALA A 135 14.18 9.90 -2.45
N GLY A 136 14.28 9.07 -1.41
CA GLY A 136 15.52 8.69 -0.76
C GLY A 136 16.04 7.36 -1.30
N PRO A 137 17.19 6.88 -0.78
CA PRO A 137 17.81 5.64 -1.25
C PRO A 137 16.96 4.38 -0.98
N GLY A 138 16.09 4.39 0.04
CA GLY A 138 15.16 3.29 0.33
C GLY A 138 13.77 3.43 -0.30
N GLY A 139 13.48 4.52 -1.03
CA GLY A 139 12.18 4.77 -1.65
C GLY A 139 11.63 6.16 -1.38
N LEU A 140 10.30 6.33 -1.51
CA LEU A 140 9.64 7.62 -1.31
C LEU A 140 9.68 8.02 0.17
N CYS A 141 10.10 9.25 0.44
CA CYS A 141 10.09 9.84 1.77
C CYS A 141 8.70 10.38 2.09
N THR A 142 8.28 10.23 3.34
CA THR A 142 7.02 10.81 3.85
C THR A 142 7.32 12.06 4.66
N GLN A 143 6.61 13.15 4.39
CA GLN A 143 6.67 14.37 5.19
C GLN A 143 5.50 14.39 6.18
N GLN A 144 5.81 14.42 7.48
CA GLN A 144 4.82 14.64 8.53
C GLN A 144 5.19 15.93 9.28
N GLY A 145 4.51 17.02 8.95
CA GLY A 145 4.89 18.36 9.42
C GLY A 145 6.20 18.85 8.80
N GLY A 146 7.08 19.45 9.62
CA GLY A 146 8.42 19.89 9.19
C GLY A 146 9.47 18.78 9.14
N LEU A 147 9.10 17.53 9.46
CA LEU A 147 10.00 16.39 9.46
C LEU A 147 9.80 15.54 8.20
N VAL A 148 10.89 15.21 7.51
CA VAL A 148 10.91 14.28 6.38
C VAL A 148 11.56 12.98 6.86
N VAL A 149 10.86 11.86 6.69
CA VAL A 149 11.36 10.51 7.03
C VAL A 149 11.41 9.69 5.75
N CYS A 150 12.59 9.19 5.41
CA CYS A 150 12.81 8.28 4.29
C CYS A 150 13.01 6.85 4.81
N PRO A 151 12.45 5.83 4.14
CA PRO A 151 12.74 4.43 4.46
C PRO A 151 14.19 4.04 4.16
#